data_AF-A0A8J4Y8T1-F1
#
_entry.id   AF-A0A8J4Y8T1-F1
#
_cell.length_a   1.000
_cell.length_b   1.000
_cell.length_c   1.000
_cell.angle_alpha   90.00
_cell.angle_beta   90.00
_cell.angle_gamma   90.00
#
_symmetry.space_group_name_H-M   'P 1'
#
loop_
_entity.id
_entity.type
_entity.pdbx_description
1 polymer ?
#
loop_
_entity_poly.entity_id
_entity_poly.type
_entity_poly.pdbx_seq_one_letter_code
_entity_poly.pdbx_strand_id
1 'polypeptide(L)'
;MALAGWLCEMEWLGGWPLPFYVVGAAGLVWYALWVLLVHPTPEEHPRITRQELQYIMDGRRRVTETKKFPWGPFLRSPAVWVQTLAGSGDTFSMYIILTMLPTYLTNMQHFSLRNAGVIAALPYLLSCLVSVGWGHVIGCLTAAHILTTRRTRQLSMAIGKTCSSNSCCGNSNRRQTVLTRYIRT
;
A
#
# COMPACT_ATOMS: atom_id res chain seq x y z
N MET A 1 -5.31 12.29 -13.03
CA MET A 1 -5.89 12.57 -14.36
C MET A 1 -6.31 14.04 -14.52
N ALA A 2 -6.90 14.69 -13.50
CA ALA A 2 -7.27 16.10 -13.57
C ALA A 2 -6.10 17.07 -13.89
N LEU A 3 -4.90 16.83 -13.33
CA LEU A 3 -3.71 17.63 -13.62
C LEU A 3 -3.28 17.49 -15.10
N ALA A 4 -3.29 16.28 -15.66
CA ALA A 4 -2.93 16.09 -17.07
C ALA A 4 -3.90 16.81 -18.01
N GLY A 5 -5.20 16.79 -17.72
CA GLY A 5 -6.20 17.55 -18.47
C GLY A 5 -5.97 19.05 -18.42
N TRP A 6 -5.61 19.58 -17.25
CA TRP A 6 -5.25 21.01 -17.10
C TRP A 6 -3.94 21.37 -17.81
N LEU A 7 -2.94 20.49 -17.78
CA LEU A 7 -1.67 20.70 -18.48
C LEU A 7 -1.85 20.69 -20.01
N CYS A 8 -2.79 19.92 -20.56
CA CYS A 8 -3.07 19.90 -22.00
C CYS A 8 -3.72 21.20 -22.51
N GLU A 9 -4.39 21.97 -21.65
CA GLU A 9 -4.99 23.28 -22.00
C GLU A 9 -3.93 24.39 -22.10
N MET A 10 -2.71 24.17 -21.61
CA MET A 10 -1.61 25.15 -21.69
C MET A 10 -0.96 25.09 -23.09
N GLU A 11 -1.27 26.06 -23.96
CA GLU A 11 -0.75 26.12 -25.34
C GLU A 11 0.75 26.48 -25.46
N TRP A 12 1.42 26.88 -24.36
CA TRP A 12 2.80 27.39 -24.36
C TRP A 12 3.81 26.46 -25.06
N LEU A 13 3.67 25.13 -24.98
CA LEU A 13 4.67 24.17 -25.50
C LEU A 13 4.09 23.13 -26.49
N GLY A 14 3.02 23.48 -27.20
CA GLY A 14 2.41 22.58 -28.20
C GLY A 14 1.45 21.54 -27.62
N GLY A 15 0.91 21.78 -26.42
CA GLY A 15 -0.24 21.09 -25.81
C GLY A 15 0.00 19.62 -25.42
N TRP A 16 0.10 18.73 -26.39
CA TRP A 16 0.13 17.27 -26.21
C TRP A 16 1.42 16.68 -25.59
N PRO A 17 2.65 17.19 -25.84
CA PRO A 17 3.85 16.59 -25.27
C PRO A 17 4.15 17.09 -23.84
N LEU A 18 3.51 18.16 -23.39
CA LEU A 18 3.72 18.81 -22.10
C LEU A 18 3.59 17.88 -20.88
N PRO A 19 2.54 17.02 -20.78
CA PRO A 19 2.40 16.11 -19.66
C PRO A 19 3.58 15.14 -19.53
N PHE A 20 4.15 14.70 -20.65
CA PHE A 20 5.30 13.79 -20.65
C PHE A 20 6.56 14.47 -20.12
N TYR A 21 6.82 15.71 -20.52
CA TYR A 21 7.97 16.46 -20.02
C TYR A 21 7.86 16.78 -18.53
N VAL A 22 6.68 17.23 -18.07
CA VAL A 22 6.50 17.61 -16.66
C VAL A 22 6.60 16.39 -15.74
N VAL A 23 5.93 15.28 -16.07
CA VAL A 23 5.99 14.06 -15.26
C VAL A 23 7.39 13.44 -15.33
N GLY A 24 8.05 13.46 -16.50
CA GLY A 24 9.42 12.98 -16.67
C GLY A 24 10.44 13.79 -15.85
N ALA A 25 10.38 15.12 -15.91
CA ALA A 25 11.25 16.00 -15.13
C ALA A 25 11.00 15.85 -13.62
N ALA A 26 9.73 15.77 -13.19
CA ALA A 26 9.39 15.51 -11.79
C ALA A 26 9.94 14.16 -11.32
N GLY A 27 9.90 13.13 -12.17
CA GLY A 27 10.48 11.82 -11.89
C GLY A 27 12.01 11.86 -11.71
N LEU A 28 12.71 12.62 -12.55
CA LEU A 28 14.17 12.81 -12.44
C LEU A 28 14.55 13.54 -11.14
N VAL A 29 13.83 14.60 -10.80
CA VAL A 29 14.04 15.33 -9.54
C VAL A 29 13.78 14.41 -8.34
N TRP A 30 12.71 13.63 -8.38
CA TRP A 30 12.39 12.66 -7.32
C TRP A 30 13.46 11.57 -7.19
N TYR A 31 13.95 11.04 -8.31
CA TYR A 31 15.04 10.06 -8.30
C TYR A 31 16.33 10.63 -7.71
N ALA A 32 16.69 11.86 -8.08
CA ALA A 32 17.85 12.54 -7.49
C ALA A 32 17.71 12.69 -5.98
N LEU A 33 16.53 13.10 -5.49
CA LEU A 33 16.24 13.12 -4.04
C LEU A 33 16.36 11.73 -3.41
N TRP A 34 15.83 10.70 -4.07
CA TRP A 34 15.89 9.33 -3.55
C TRP A 34 17.32 8.83 -3.35
N VAL A 35 18.21 9.07 -4.33
CA VAL A 35 19.63 8.70 -4.25
C VAL A 35 20.34 9.45 -3.12
N LEU A 36 19.94 10.70 -2.84
CA LEU A 36 20.53 11.50 -1.76
C LEU A 36 20.01 11.13 -0.36
N LEU A 37 18.77 10.62 -0.26
CA LEU A 37 18.11 10.40 1.03
C LEU A 37 18.09 8.93 1.46
N VAL A 38 18.13 7.96 0.54
CA VAL A 38 17.87 6.55 0.84
C VAL A 38 19.15 5.73 0.74
N HIS A 39 19.59 5.20 1.89
CA HIS A 39 20.74 4.31 2.00
C HIS A 39 20.30 2.86 2.24
N PRO A 40 20.99 1.86 1.67
CA PRO A 40 20.58 0.45 1.71
C PRO A 40 20.80 -0.19 3.08
N THR A 41 21.77 0.29 3.86
CA THR A 41 22.04 -0.21 5.21
C THR A 41 21.95 0.92 6.24
N PRO A 42 21.43 0.63 7.44
CA PRO A 42 21.42 1.62 8.53
C PRO A 42 22.83 1.96 9.02
N GLU A 43 23.83 1.14 8.69
CA GLU A 43 25.24 1.33 9.07
C GLU A 43 25.94 2.37 8.20
N GLU A 44 25.53 2.51 6.93
CA GLU A 44 26.09 3.48 5.98
C GLU A 44 25.40 4.85 6.03
N HIS A 45 24.38 5.01 6.88
CA HIS A 45 23.57 6.22 6.90
C HIS A 45 24.30 7.37 7.65
N PRO A 46 24.70 8.47 6.98
CA PRO A 46 25.55 9.51 7.59
C PRO A 46 24.85 10.33 8.68
N ARG A 47 23.51 10.31 8.72
CA ARG A 47 22.67 11.08 9.65
C ARG A 47 22.20 10.30 10.88
N ILE A 48 22.54 9.02 11.05
CA ILE A 48 22.03 8.21 12.17
C ILE A 48 22.87 8.39 13.43
N THR A 49 22.20 8.52 14.58
CA THR A 49 22.89 8.61 15.88
C THR A 49 23.28 7.22 16.39
N ARG A 50 24.43 7.09 17.06
CA ARG A 50 24.91 5.80 17.60
C ARG A 50 23.88 5.11 18.53
N GLN A 51 23.12 5.89 19.29
CA GLN A 51 22.05 5.38 20.17
C GLN A 51 20.89 4.76 19.38
N GLU A 52 20.46 5.42 18.29
CA GLU A 52 19.41 4.93 17.41
C GLU A 52 19.87 3.67 16.64
N LEU A 53 21.12 3.65 16.19
CA LEU A 53 21.72 2.49 15.55
C LEU A 53 21.71 1.26 16.50
N GLN A 54 22.09 1.46 17.76
CA GLN A 54 22.04 0.39 18.77
C GLN A 54 20.62 -0.09 19.03
N TYR A 55 19.64 0.82 19.16
CA TYR A 55 18.23 0.46 19.32
C TYR A 55 17.70 -0.41 18.15
N ILE A 56 18.05 -0.05 16.91
CA ILE A 56 17.64 -0.81 15.72
C ILE A 56 18.35 -2.18 15.67
N MET A 57 19.63 -2.22 16.01
CA MET A 57 20.42 -3.46 15.99
C MET A 57 20.00 -4.45 17.09
N ASP A 58 19.66 -3.96 18.28
CA ASP A 58 19.17 -4.79 19.39
C ASP A 58 17.79 -5.40 19.09
N GLY A 59 16.94 -4.67 18.36
CA GLY A 59 15.66 -5.19 17.86
C GLY A 59 15.79 -6.15 16.69
N ARG A 60 16.96 -6.21 16.03
CA ARG A 60 17.18 -7.04 14.85
C ARG A 60 17.54 -8.46 15.26
N ARG A 61 16.61 -9.39 15.04
CA ARG A 61 16.91 -10.83 15.10
C ARG A 61 17.98 -11.11 14.03
N ARG A 62 19.22 -11.43 14.44
CA ARG A 62 20.28 -11.87 13.51
C ARG A 62 19.78 -13.11 12.78
N VAL A 63 19.42 -12.95 11.51
CA VAL A 63 19.08 -14.07 10.63
C VAL A 63 20.41 -14.65 10.18
N THR A 64 20.98 -15.53 10.99
CA THR A 64 22.35 -16.04 10.81
C THR A 64 22.47 -17.09 9.71
N GLU A 65 21.37 -17.49 9.06
CA GLU A 65 21.41 -18.46 7.98
C GLU A 65 20.54 -18.04 6.80
N THR A 66 21.14 -18.05 5.60
CA THR A 66 20.43 -18.02 4.32
C THR A 66 19.71 -19.35 4.10
N LYS A 67 18.71 -19.63 4.92
CA LYS A 67 17.86 -20.81 4.74
C LYS A 67 17.10 -20.63 3.43
N LYS A 68 17.25 -21.57 2.48
CA LYS A 68 16.51 -21.55 1.21
C LYS A 68 15.02 -21.39 1.50
N PHE A 69 14.40 -20.36 0.90
CA PHE A 69 12.99 -20.07 1.11
C PHE A 69 12.13 -21.26 0.65
N PRO A 70 11.27 -21.84 1.51
CA PRO A 70 10.54 -23.05 1.18
C PRO A 70 9.30 -22.74 0.33
N TRP A 71 9.49 -22.65 -0.99
CA TRP A 71 8.43 -22.34 -1.97
C TRP A 71 7.24 -23.31 -1.92
N GLY A 72 7.49 -24.62 -1.75
CA GLY A 72 6.44 -25.64 -1.74
C GLY A 72 5.36 -25.42 -0.68
N PRO A 73 5.70 -25.39 0.63
CA PRO A 73 4.71 -25.13 1.67
C PRO A 73 4.15 -23.70 1.65
N PHE A 74 4.90 -22.72 1.12
CA PHE A 74 4.39 -21.36 0.92
C PHE A 74 3.23 -21.33 -0.08
N LEU A 75 3.41 -21.90 -1.27
CA LEU A 75 2.38 -21.96 -2.31
C LEU A 75 1.23 -22.92 -1.96
N ARG A 76 1.45 -23.91 -1.10
CA ARG A 76 0.39 -24.81 -0.63
C ARG A 76 -0.49 -24.21 0.48
N SER A 77 -0.12 -23.03 1.01
CA SER A 77 -0.89 -22.36 2.05
C SER A 77 -2.21 -21.81 1.50
N PRO A 78 -3.38 -22.14 2.08
CA PRO A 78 -4.66 -21.62 1.63
C PRO A 78 -4.77 -20.10 1.84
N ALA A 79 -4.04 -19.56 2.82
CA ALA A 79 -4.03 -18.12 3.09
C ALA A 79 -3.45 -17.31 1.93
N VAL A 80 -2.47 -17.86 1.20
CA VAL A 80 -1.88 -17.19 0.04
C VAL A 80 -2.90 -17.12 -1.10
N TRP A 81 -3.58 -18.22 -1.41
CA TRP A 81 -4.59 -18.26 -2.48
C TRP A 81 -5.81 -17.38 -2.20
N VAL A 82 -6.32 -17.39 -0.97
CA VAL A 82 -7.43 -16.50 -0.57
C VAL A 82 -7.01 -15.04 -0.74
N GLN A 83 -5.79 -14.71 -0.32
CA GLN A 83 -5.26 -13.35 -0.44
C GLN A 83 -5.05 -12.93 -1.90
N THR A 84 -4.55 -13.84 -2.76
CA THR A 84 -4.36 -13.57 -4.18
C THR A 84 -5.70 -13.35 -4.87
N LEU A 85 -6.69 -14.22 -4.66
CA LEU A 85 -8.02 -14.08 -5.28
C LEU A 85 -8.72 -12.79 -4.83
N ALA A 86 -8.65 -12.47 -3.53
CA ALA A 86 -9.21 -11.22 -3.01
C ALA A 86 -8.50 -9.99 -3.61
N GLY A 87 -7.17 -10.01 -3.71
CA GLY A 87 -6.39 -8.92 -4.30
C GLY A 87 -6.66 -8.73 -5.80
N SER A 88 -6.84 -9.83 -6.54
CA SER A 88 -7.21 -9.77 -7.95
C SER A 88 -8.60 -9.18 -8.15
N GLY A 89 -9.58 -9.56 -7.31
CA GLY A 89 -10.93 -9.00 -7.35
C GLY A 89 -10.95 -7.50 -7.05
N ASP A 90 -10.18 -7.06 -6.06
CA ASP A 90 -10.01 -5.65 -5.71
C ASP A 90 -9.38 -4.85 -6.87
N THR A 91 -8.29 -5.37 -7.45
CA THR A 91 -7.63 -4.75 -8.61
C THR A 91 -8.58 -4.64 -9.81
N PHE A 92 -9.35 -5.70 -10.07
CA PHE A 92 -10.35 -5.72 -11.14
C PHE A 92 -11.47 -4.71 -10.91
N SER A 93 -12.01 -4.64 -9.69
CA SER A 93 -13.02 -3.66 -9.31
C SER A 93 -12.51 -2.22 -9.47
N MET A 94 -11.29 -1.95 -8.98
CA MET A 94 -10.64 -0.65 -9.13
C MET A 94 -10.49 -0.28 -10.61
N TYR A 95 -10.11 -1.24 -11.46
CA TYR A 95 -9.95 -1.01 -12.90
C TYR A 95 -11.28 -0.73 -13.60
N ILE A 96 -12.35 -1.45 -13.25
CA ILE A 96 -13.70 -1.18 -13.77
C ILE A 96 -14.13 0.23 -13.39
N ILE A 97 -14.00 0.62 -12.12
CA ILE A 97 -14.37 1.97 -11.69
C ILE A 97 -13.53 3.00 -12.43
N LEU A 98 -12.21 2.81 -12.53
CA LEU A 98 -11.32 3.75 -13.20
C LEU A 98 -11.65 3.96 -14.68
N THR A 99 -12.07 2.91 -15.40
CA THR A 99 -12.33 2.96 -16.85
C THR A 99 -13.78 3.30 -17.20
N MET A 100 -14.74 2.75 -16.45
CA MET A 100 -16.17 2.93 -16.70
C MET A 100 -16.70 4.23 -16.10
N LEU A 101 -16.16 4.72 -14.98
CA LEU A 101 -16.59 5.97 -14.35
C LEU A 101 -16.45 7.19 -15.27
N PRO A 102 -15.31 7.47 -15.93
CA PRO A 102 -15.21 8.62 -16.82
C PRO A 102 -16.14 8.47 -18.03
N THR A 103 -16.20 7.27 -18.63
CA THR A 103 -17.08 6.97 -19.79
C THR A 103 -18.55 7.15 -19.44
N TYR A 104 -18.97 6.75 -18.24
CA TYR A 104 -20.33 6.90 -17.75
C TYR A 104 -20.68 8.38 -17.51
N LEU A 105 -19.80 9.14 -16.86
CA LEU A 105 -20.01 10.57 -16.58
C LEU A 105 -20.08 11.41 -17.86
N THR A 106 -19.33 11.05 -18.91
CA THR A 106 -19.38 11.77 -20.19
C THR A 106 -20.60 11.37 -21.03
N ASN A 107 -20.92 10.08 -21.11
CA ASN A 107 -21.94 9.59 -22.05
C ASN A 107 -23.37 9.69 -21.50
N MET A 108 -23.56 9.43 -20.20
CA MET A 108 -24.89 9.41 -19.57
C MET A 108 -25.24 10.74 -18.90
N GLN A 109 -24.24 11.38 -18.29
CA GLN A 109 -24.45 12.60 -17.50
C GLN A 109 -24.02 13.88 -18.24
N HIS A 110 -23.51 13.76 -19.47
CA HIS A 110 -23.09 14.87 -20.34
C HIS A 110 -22.19 15.91 -19.67
N PHE A 111 -21.36 15.48 -18.70
CA PHE A 111 -20.41 16.39 -18.07
C PHE A 111 -19.23 16.68 -18.98
N SER A 112 -18.71 17.91 -18.90
CA SER A 112 -17.44 18.25 -19.55
C SER A 112 -16.31 17.37 -18.99
N LEU A 113 -15.35 17.01 -19.84
CA LEU A 113 -14.23 16.13 -19.50
C LEU A 113 -13.46 16.62 -18.26
N ARG A 114 -13.40 17.94 -18.07
CA ARG A 114 -12.81 18.63 -16.91
C ARG A 114 -13.51 18.29 -15.59
N ASN A 115 -14.84 18.40 -15.56
CA ASN A 115 -15.62 18.17 -14.34
C ASN A 115 -15.70 16.67 -14.01
N ALA A 116 -15.79 15.81 -15.04
CA ALA A 116 -15.73 14.36 -14.86
C ALA A 116 -14.42 13.91 -14.21
N GLY A 117 -13.28 14.52 -14.58
CA GLY A 117 -11.97 14.21 -13.98
C GLY A 117 -11.84 14.60 -12.51
N VAL A 118 -12.49 15.70 -12.08
CA VAL A 118 -12.50 16.13 -10.68
C VAL A 118 -13.38 15.21 -9.83
N ILE A 119 -14.58 14.87 -10.34
CA ILE A 119 -15.50 13.96 -9.65
C ILE A 119 -14.89 12.56 -9.54
N ALA A 120 -14.23 12.08 -10.59
CA ALA A 120 -13.54 10.79 -10.57
C ALA A 120 -12.35 10.76 -9.59
N ALA A 121 -11.70 11.89 -9.31
CA ALA A 121 -10.60 11.97 -8.33
C ALA A 121 -11.09 11.98 -6.87
N LEU A 122 -12.32 12.46 -6.63
CA LEU A 122 -12.91 12.59 -5.31
C LEU A 122 -12.96 11.30 -4.48
N PRO A 123 -13.42 10.13 -4.98
CA PRO A 123 -13.44 8.90 -4.19
C PRO A 123 -12.03 8.44 -3.79
N TYR A 124 -11.02 8.65 -4.64
CA TYR A 124 -9.63 8.31 -4.32
C TYR A 124 -9.04 9.26 -3.25
N LEU A 125 -9.36 10.56 -3.32
CA LEU A 125 -8.96 11.52 -2.29
C LEU A 125 -9.60 11.20 -0.94
N LEU A 126 -10.89 10.89 -0.91
CA LEU A 126 -11.58 10.45 0.30
C LEU A 126 -10.96 9.17 0.86
N SER A 127 -10.65 8.19 0.01
CA SER A 127 -9.96 6.96 0.42
C SER A 127 -8.59 7.26 1.05
N CYS A 128 -7.83 8.21 0.51
CA CYS A 128 -6.55 8.65 1.06
C CYS A 128 -6.72 9.26 2.46
N LEU A 129 -7.67 10.18 2.63
CA LEU A 129 -7.95 10.82 3.93
C LEU A 129 -8.39 9.80 4.98
N VAL A 130 -9.28 8.88 4.60
CA VAL A 130 -9.75 7.80 5.49
C VAL A 130 -8.59 6.88 5.87
N SER A 131 -7.70 6.55 4.92
CA SER A 131 -6.52 5.71 5.19
C SER A 131 -5.58 6.32 6.22
N VAL A 132 -5.28 7.63 6.08
CA VAL A 132 -4.44 8.36 7.04
C VAL A 132 -5.12 8.45 8.41
N GLY A 133 -6.40 8.80 8.45
CA GLY A 133 -7.18 8.85 9.69
C GLY A 133 -7.20 7.50 10.40
N TRP A 134 -7.41 6.42 9.66
CA TRP A 134 -7.38 5.06 10.19
C TRP A 134 -6.01 4.67 10.76
N GLY A 135 -4.92 5.09 10.11
CA GLY A 135 -3.56 4.92 10.61
C GLY A 135 -3.34 5.59 11.96
N HIS A 136 -3.81 6.83 12.12
CA HIS A 136 -3.75 7.56 13.40
C HIS A 136 -4.57 6.87 14.48
N VAL A 137 -5.80 6.45 14.18
CA VAL A 137 -6.66 5.73 15.13
C VAL A 137 -5.99 4.44 15.62
N ILE A 138 -5.40 3.67 14.71
CA ILE A 138 -4.64 2.45 15.06
C ILE A 138 -3.42 2.77 15.94
N GLY A 139 -2.69 3.84 15.62
CA GLY A 139 -1.55 4.31 16.41
C GLY A 139 -1.97 4.62 17.85
N CYS A 140 -3.03 5.42 18.01
CA CYS A 140 -3.58 5.77 19.33
C CYS A 140 -4.07 4.53 20.10
N LEU A 141 -4.80 3.62 19.44
CA LEU A 141 -5.30 2.38 20.07
C LEU A 141 -4.18 1.45 20.55
N THR A 142 -3.06 1.43 19.82
CA THR A 142 -1.89 0.62 20.19
C THR A 142 -1.11 1.28 21.33
N ALA A 143 -0.96 2.61 21.31
CA ALA A 143 -0.31 3.37 22.38
C ALA A 143 -1.10 3.31 23.70
N ALA A 144 -2.44 3.26 23.63
CA ALA A 144 -3.31 3.12 24.79
C ALA A 144 -3.36 1.69 25.39
N HIS A 145 -2.59 0.72 24.84
CA HIS A 145 -2.56 -0.69 25.28
C HIS A 145 -3.91 -1.44 25.30
N ILE A 146 -4.97 -0.89 24.71
CA ILE A 146 -6.32 -1.48 24.70
C ILE A 146 -6.38 -2.73 23.82
N LEU A 147 -5.60 -2.76 22.73
CA LEU A 147 -5.59 -3.86 21.75
C LEU A 147 -4.17 -4.42 21.56
N THR A 148 -4.06 -5.75 21.57
CA THR A 148 -2.83 -6.45 21.19
C THR A 148 -2.51 -6.18 19.72
N THR A 149 -1.22 -5.97 19.41
CA THR A 149 -0.71 -5.68 18.05
C THR A 149 -1.20 -6.63 16.96
N ARG A 150 -1.49 -7.90 17.29
CA ARG A 150 -2.06 -8.88 16.35
C ARG A 150 -3.53 -8.58 16.00
N ARG A 151 -4.34 -8.21 16.99
CA ARG A 151 -5.77 -7.89 16.79
C ARG A 151 -5.92 -6.59 16.02
N THR A 152 -5.06 -5.61 16.26
CA THR A 152 -5.06 -4.34 15.51
C THR A 152 -4.75 -4.56 14.03
N ARG A 153 -3.79 -5.43 13.70
CA ARG A 153 -3.46 -5.79 12.30
C ARG A 153 -4.54 -6.62 11.63
N GLN A 154 -5.23 -7.48 12.39
CA GLN A 154 -6.35 -8.25 11.87
C GLN A 154 -7.57 -7.34 11.64
N LEU A 155 -7.84 -6.39 12.53
CA LEU A 155 -8.88 -5.39 12.35
C LEU A 155 -8.60 -4.48 11.15
N SER A 156 -7.35 -4.02 10.99
CA SER A 156 -6.97 -3.20 9.84
C SER A 156 -7.13 -3.96 8.51
N MET A 157 -6.76 -5.24 8.48
CA MET A 157 -6.95 -6.09 7.31
C MET A 157 -8.42 -6.47 7.10
N ALA A 158 -9.20 -6.65 8.17
CA ALA A 158 -10.62 -7.00 8.09
C ALA A 158 -11.47 -5.83 7.59
N ILE A 159 -11.12 -4.60 8.00
CA ILE A 159 -11.83 -3.38 7.58
C ILE A 159 -11.42 -2.96 6.17
N GLY A 160 -10.15 -3.17 5.78
CA GLY A 160 -9.71 -2.95 4.40
C GLY A 160 -10.19 -4.03 3.41
N LYS A 161 -10.55 -5.23 3.88
CA LYS A 161 -10.93 -6.39 3.03
C LYS A 161 -12.26 -7.00 3.45
N THR A 162 -13.20 -6.17 3.88
CA THR A 162 -14.49 -6.56 4.47
C THR A 162 -15.07 -7.78 3.75
N CYS A 163 -15.16 -8.90 4.49
CA CYS A 163 -15.74 -10.19 4.10
C CYS A 163 -14.84 -11.16 3.31
N SER A 164 -13.94 -11.88 4.00
CA SER A 164 -13.60 -13.25 3.61
C SER A 164 -13.22 -14.12 4.82
N SER A 165 -14.24 -14.82 5.33
CA SER A 165 -14.14 -16.01 6.16
C SER A 165 -13.85 -15.82 7.67
N ASN A 166 -14.89 -15.43 8.40
CA ASN A 166 -15.01 -15.67 9.85
C ASN A 166 -14.92 -17.17 10.23
N SER A 167 -14.83 -18.09 9.25
CA SER A 167 -14.70 -19.52 9.48
C SER A 167 -13.24 -20.01 9.59
N CYS A 168 -12.25 -19.22 9.13
CA CYS A 168 -10.84 -19.66 9.15
C CYS A 168 -10.02 -19.11 10.33
N CYS A 169 -10.50 -18.07 11.01
CA CYS A 169 -9.76 -17.42 12.10
C CYS A 169 -9.74 -18.27 13.40
N GLY A 170 -10.76 -19.10 13.63
CA GLY A 170 -10.84 -20.00 14.79
C GLY A 170 -9.87 -21.19 14.76
N ASN A 171 -9.42 -21.63 13.58
CA ASN A 171 -8.55 -22.81 13.42
C ASN A 171 -7.08 -22.45 13.10
N SER A 172 -6.83 -21.23 12.63
CA SER A 172 -5.47 -20.73 12.32
C SER A 172 -4.61 -20.49 13.58
N ASN A 173 -5.24 -20.07 14.69
CA ASN A 173 -4.51 -19.81 15.94
C ASN A 173 -3.86 -21.09 16.52
N ARG A 174 -4.48 -22.25 16.29
CA ARG A 174 -3.92 -23.56 16.67
C ARG A 174 -2.75 -23.98 15.76
N ARG A 175 -2.82 -23.70 14.46
CA ARG A 175 -1.76 -24.05 13.49
C ARG A 175 -0.54 -23.11 13.54
N GLN A 176 -0.73 -21.82 13.80
CA GLN A 176 0.39 -20.88 13.95
C GLN A 176 1.25 -21.20 15.18
N THR A 177 0.63 -21.65 16.28
CA THR A 177 1.35 -22.05 17.51
C THR A 177 2.22 -23.30 17.28
N VAL A 178 1.78 -24.22 16.40
CA VAL A 178 2.54 -25.42 16.03
C VAL A 178 3.67 -25.09 15.03
N LEU A 179 3.43 -24.21 14.06
CA LEU A 179 4.46 -23.74 13.13
C LEU A 179 5.53 -22.87 13.81
N THR A 180 5.18 -22.10 14.85
CA THR A 180 6.21 -21.41 15.65
C THR A 180 7.05 -22.38 16.48
N ARG A 181 6.57 -23.59 16.81
CA ARG A 181 7.40 -24.64 17.39
C ARG A 181 8.32 -25.30 16.36
N TYR A 182 7.85 -25.53 15.13
CA TYR A 182 8.67 -26.11 14.06
C TYR A 182 9.78 -25.17 13.54
N ILE A 183 9.61 -23.86 13.69
CA ILE A 183 10.66 -22.86 13.38
C ILE A 183 11.60 -22.63 14.60
N ARG A 184 11.30 -23.23 15.75
CA ARG A 184 12.07 -23.09 17.01
C ARG A 184 12.92 -24.32 17.34
N THR A 185 12.95 -25.31 16.45
CA THR A 185 13.87 -26.47 16.42
C THR A 185 14.59 -26.47 15.09
#